data_AF-A0A6P1YHA1-F1
#
_entry.id   AF-A0A6P1YHA1-F1
#
_cell.length_a   1.000
_cell.length_b   1.000
_cell.length_c   1.000
_cell.angle_alpha   90.00
_cell.angle_beta   90.00
_cell.angle_gamma   90.00
#
_symmetry.space_group_name_H-M   'P 1'
#
loop_
_entity.id
_entity.type
_entity.pdbx_description
1 polymer ?
#
loop_
_entity_poly.entity_id
_entity_poly.type
_entity_poly.pdbx_seq_one_letter_code
_entity_poly.pdbx_strand_id
1 'polypeptide(L)'
;MYKKAVPFFMITRTPLHAGSGQDLGFVDLPIQREKHTDFPKIEASGIKGSLREAFENSNKTIKIAGKNIDAKEHKEVVKFIFGPEDGDLHAGLLGFTNARVLLFPVKSIKGVFAWITCPMVLERFKEELEMRIIDDLNKQKELFEIPTERSIVKGSNLIIEDKNGKEKIVLEEYTFGDVVETEECKEFAEWIAERIFPNNDYWKEKMKKDIVVLSNDDFRDFVKFSTEIVTRTKIDNEKGTVEEGALFTEEYLPSETILYSFALISSLSPGTDIDKKYFSSDKNKKEDLIMQYFKDGIPEIMQIGGNATIGKGIVKIQIWEDKYERER
;
A
#
# COMPACT_ATOMS: atom_id res chain seq x y z
N MET A 1 21.31 9.00 -4.77
CA MET A 1 20.78 8.53 -6.09
C MET A 1 19.37 9.05 -6.31
N TYR A 2 18.49 8.96 -5.32
CA TYR A 2 17.15 9.54 -5.37
C TYR A 2 17.12 10.92 -4.69
N LYS A 3 16.32 11.84 -5.24
CA LYS A 3 16.23 13.24 -4.81
C LYS A 3 14.81 13.71 -4.54
N LYS A 4 13.81 12.97 -5.02
CA LYS A 4 12.39 13.17 -4.70
C LYS A 4 11.76 11.82 -4.39
N ALA A 5 10.75 11.82 -3.52
CA ALA A 5 9.98 10.65 -3.16
C ALA A 5 8.49 11.01 -3.16
N VAL A 6 7.69 10.20 -3.85
CA VAL A 6 6.23 10.33 -3.89
C VAL A 6 5.63 9.19 -3.08
N PRO A 7 5.00 9.44 -1.92
CA PRO A 7 4.27 8.41 -1.20
C PRO A 7 2.98 8.07 -1.93
N PHE A 8 2.57 6.82 -1.86
CA PHE A 8 1.25 6.40 -2.26
C PHE A 8 0.76 5.26 -1.37
N PHE A 9 -0.55 5.20 -1.20
CA PHE A 9 -1.24 4.13 -0.51
C PHE A 9 -1.76 3.10 -1.50
N MET A 10 -1.85 1.87 -1.03
CA MET A 10 -2.39 0.73 -1.72
C MET A 10 -3.52 0.16 -0.87
N ILE A 11 -4.76 0.43 -1.27
CA ILE A 11 -5.98 -0.05 -0.62
C ILE A 11 -6.40 -1.35 -1.31
N THR A 12 -6.24 -2.48 -0.64
CA THR A 12 -6.69 -3.77 -1.18
C THR A 12 -8.21 -3.81 -1.29
N ARG A 13 -8.74 -4.17 -2.46
CA ARG A 13 -10.19 -4.27 -2.71
C ARG A 13 -10.68 -5.71 -2.80
N THR A 14 -9.79 -6.61 -3.17
CA THR A 14 -9.98 -8.06 -3.12
C THR A 14 -8.84 -8.66 -2.33
N PRO A 15 -8.99 -9.88 -1.78
CA PRO A 15 -7.88 -10.57 -1.13
C PRO A 15 -6.67 -10.64 -2.07
N LEU A 16 -5.48 -10.39 -1.55
CA LEU A 16 -4.26 -10.19 -2.35
C LEU A 16 -3.24 -11.28 -2.01
N HIS A 17 -2.70 -11.93 -3.05
CA HIS A 17 -1.64 -12.93 -2.91
C HIS A 17 -0.34 -12.44 -3.54
N ALA A 18 0.47 -11.70 -2.78
CA ALA A 18 1.86 -11.46 -3.13
C ALA A 18 2.71 -12.61 -2.59
N GLY A 19 2.81 -13.70 -3.36
CA GLY A 19 3.42 -14.95 -2.90
C GLY A 19 4.94 -14.84 -2.69
N SER A 20 5.45 -15.57 -1.69
CA SER A 20 6.91 -15.74 -1.45
C SER A 20 7.47 -17.05 -1.99
N GLY A 21 6.69 -17.80 -2.77
CA GLY A 21 7.03 -19.15 -3.23
C GLY A 21 6.33 -20.22 -2.41
N GLN A 22 6.71 -21.49 -2.62
CA GLN A 22 6.23 -22.61 -1.81
C GLN A 22 6.99 -22.68 -0.49
N ASP A 23 6.28 -22.99 0.58
CA ASP A 23 6.84 -23.21 1.91
C ASP A 23 6.51 -24.64 2.40
N LEU A 24 7.36 -25.19 3.26
CA LEU A 24 7.11 -26.44 3.98
C LEU A 24 6.36 -26.22 5.30
N GLY A 25 5.89 -24.98 5.54
CA GLY A 25 5.11 -24.58 6.70
C GLY A 25 3.65 -25.06 6.66
N PHE A 26 2.82 -24.44 7.50
CA PHE A 26 1.39 -24.77 7.61
C PHE A 26 0.56 -24.32 6.40
N VAL A 27 1.07 -23.38 5.61
CA VAL A 27 0.43 -22.91 4.38
C VAL A 27 1.38 -23.17 3.22
N ASP A 28 0.90 -23.85 2.19
CA ASP A 28 1.73 -24.26 1.04
C ASP A 28 2.22 -23.04 0.24
N LEU A 29 1.37 -22.03 0.10
CA LEU A 29 1.64 -20.79 -0.63
C LEU A 29 1.37 -19.57 0.27
N PRO A 30 2.33 -19.17 1.13
CA PRO A 30 2.21 -18.01 1.99
C PRO A 30 2.40 -16.68 1.23
N ILE A 31 1.94 -15.58 1.83
CA ILE A 31 2.23 -14.23 1.35
C ILE A 31 3.62 -13.74 1.82
N GLN A 32 4.15 -12.74 1.14
CA GLN A 32 5.41 -12.07 1.49
C GLN A 32 5.32 -11.37 2.85
N ARG A 33 6.32 -11.63 3.70
CA ARG A 33 6.45 -11.03 5.04
C ARG A 33 7.87 -10.49 5.27
N GLU A 34 7.98 -9.46 6.10
CA GLU A 34 9.25 -8.98 6.61
C GLU A 34 9.85 -10.00 7.59
N LYS A 35 11.09 -10.46 7.36
CA LYS A 35 11.67 -11.56 8.14
C LYS A 35 11.84 -11.29 9.65
N HIS A 36 11.99 -10.02 10.04
CA HIS A 36 12.29 -9.62 11.41
C HIS A 36 11.05 -9.25 12.23
N THR A 37 9.90 -9.02 11.59
CA THR A 37 8.63 -8.63 12.23
C THR A 37 7.47 -9.56 11.91
N ASP A 38 7.61 -10.43 10.90
CA ASP A 38 6.53 -11.19 10.27
C ASP A 38 5.42 -10.33 9.65
N PHE A 39 5.59 -9.02 9.52
CA PHE A 39 4.56 -8.14 8.97
C PHE A 39 4.38 -8.37 7.47
N PRO A 40 3.14 -8.44 6.96
CA PRO A 40 2.89 -8.52 5.52
C PRO A 40 3.52 -7.35 4.79
N LYS A 41 4.15 -7.66 3.66
CA LYS A 41 4.71 -6.67 2.74
C LYS A 41 4.51 -7.12 1.29
N ILE A 42 4.78 -6.21 0.36
CA ILE A 42 4.96 -6.55 -1.05
C ILE A 42 6.34 -6.06 -1.46
N GLU A 43 7.14 -6.94 -2.03
CA GLU A 43 8.46 -6.56 -2.53
C GLU A 43 8.35 -5.49 -3.63
N ALA A 44 9.25 -4.52 -3.60
CA ALA A 44 9.31 -3.41 -4.56
C ALA A 44 9.38 -3.89 -6.01
N SER A 45 9.99 -5.06 -6.26
CA SER A 45 10.05 -5.68 -7.58
C SER A 45 8.66 -6.06 -8.12
N GLY A 46 7.79 -6.61 -7.27
CA GLY A 46 6.41 -6.95 -7.63
C GLY A 46 5.58 -5.71 -7.93
N ILE A 47 5.73 -4.66 -7.12
CA ILE A 47 5.07 -3.36 -7.34
C ILE A 47 5.55 -2.75 -8.66
N LYS A 48 6.87 -2.70 -8.87
CA LYS A 48 7.50 -2.15 -10.06
C LYS A 48 7.08 -2.89 -11.32
N GLY A 49 7.03 -4.22 -11.29
CA GLY A 49 6.58 -5.05 -12.41
C GLY A 49 5.12 -4.78 -12.76
N SER A 50 4.24 -4.80 -11.76
CA SER A 50 2.80 -4.54 -11.94
C SER A 50 2.54 -3.13 -12.49
N LEU A 51 3.26 -2.12 -11.97
CA LEU A 51 3.16 -0.75 -12.46
C LEU A 51 3.71 -0.63 -13.89
N ARG A 52 4.86 -1.25 -14.18
CA ARG A 52 5.43 -1.24 -15.53
C ARG A 52 4.43 -1.79 -16.54
N GLU A 53 3.86 -2.96 -16.28
CA GLU A 53 2.84 -3.57 -17.13
C GLU A 53 1.63 -2.65 -17.31
N ALA A 54 1.14 -2.04 -16.22
CA ALA A 54 0.01 -1.12 -16.28
C ALA A 54 0.32 0.13 -17.13
N PHE A 55 1.54 0.67 -17.05
CA PHE A 55 1.98 1.77 -17.89
C PHE A 55 2.11 1.33 -19.35
N GLU A 56 2.73 0.18 -19.65
CA GLU A 56 2.90 -0.32 -21.02
C GLU A 56 1.57 -0.57 -21.74
N ASN A 57 0.55 -1.02 -21.00
CA ASN A 57 -0.78 -1.31 -21.52
C ASN A 57 -1.77 -0.13 -21.38
N SER A 58 -1.32 1.02 -20.89
CA SER A 58 -2.17 2.20 -20.71
C SER A 58 -2.45 2.90 -22.04
N ASN A 59 -3.73 3.26 -22.25
CA ASN A 59 -4.16 4.14 -23.34
C ASN A 59 -4.23 5.63 -22.92
N LYS A 60 -3.79 5.97 -21.70
CA LYS A 60 -3.79 7.36 -21.23
C LYS A 60 -2.79 8.18 -22.04
N THR A 61 -3.23 9.34 -22.54
CA THR A 61 -2.31 10.32 -23.12
C THR A 61 -1.62 11.09 -22.00
N ILE A 62 -0.34 10.83 -21.78
CA ILE A 62 0.48 11.54 -20.79
C ILE A 62 1.25 12.67 -21.48
N LYS A 63 1.34 13.82 -20.81
CA LYS A 63 2.11 14.97 -21.27
C LYS A 63 3.38 15.12 -20.45
N ILE A 64 4.51 15.33 -21.12
CA ILE A 64 5.78 15.68 -20.49
C ILE A 64 6.27 16.97 -21.11
N ALA A 65 6.58 17.98 -20.28
CA ALA A 65 7.05 19.30 -20.72
C ALA A 65 6.12 19.95 -21.78
N GLY A 66 4.80 19.77 -21.61
CA GLY A 66 3.78 20.30 -22.52
C GLY A 66 3.61 19.55 -23.84
N LYS A 67 4.35 18.45 -24.07
CA LYS A 67 4.25 17.62 -25.26
C LYS A 67 3.54 16.30 -24.92
N ASN A 68 2.59 15.89 -25.75
CA ASN A 68 2.06 14.52 -25.68
C ASN A 68 3.16 13.52 -26.03
N ILE A 69 3.22 12.41 -25.31
CA ILE A 69 4.02 11.26 -25.71
C ILE A 69 3.37 10.65 -26.96
N ASP A 70 4.17 10.45 -28.02
CA ASP A 70 3.71 9.73 -29.20
C ASP A 70 3.39 8.27 -28.82
N ALA A 71 2.25 7.75 -29.26
CA ALA A 71 1.86 6.35 -29.04
C ALA A 71 2.93 5.35 -29.51
N LYS A 72 3.70 5.69 -30.55
CA LYS A 72 4.79 4.85 -31.05
C LYS A 72 6.02 4.84 -30.12
N GLU A 73 6.19 5.88 -29.31
CA GLU A 73 7.33 6.05 -28.41
C GLU A 73 6.98 5.73 -26.95
N HIS A 74 5.71 5.49 -26.64
CA HIS A 74 5.22 5.21 -25.29
C HIS A 74 6.01 4.09 -24.59
N LYS A 75 6.20 2.96 -25.27
CA LYS A 75 6.99 1.83 -24.73
C LYS A 75 8.46 2.20 -24.47
N GLU A 76 9.06 3.04 -25.32
CA GLU A 76 10.44 3.51 -25.13
C GLU A 76 10.53 4.49 -23.95
N VAL A 77 9.50 5.31 -23.72
CA VAL A 77 9.41 6.15 -22.51
C VAL A 77 9.27 5.28 -21.26
N VAL A 78 8.42 4.24 -21.29
CA VAL A 78 8.32 3.30 -20.16
C VAL A 78 9.66 2.61 -19.90
N LYS A 79 10.33 2.11 -20.94
CA LYS A 79 11.66 1.49 -20.86
C LYS A 79 12.70 2.46 -20.28
N PHE A 80 12.67 3.72 -20.69
CA PHE A 80 13.55 4.76 -20.16
C PHE A 80 13.31 5.02 -18.67
N ILE A 81 12.05 5.12 -18.25
CA ILE A 81 11.67 5.45 -16.87
C ILE A 81 11.84 4.26 -15.92
N PHE A 82 11.36 3.06 -16.30
CA PHE A 82 11.40 1.87 -15.45
C PHE A 82 12.71 1.08 -15.59
N GLY A 83 13.49 1.35 -16.64
CA GLY A 83 14.71 0.64 -16.98
C GLY A 83 14.50 -0.37 -18.12
N PRO A 84 15.56 -0.75 -18.85
CA PRO A 84 15.54 -1.73 -19.92
C PRO A 84 15.32 -3.13 -19.34
N GLU A 85 14.78 -4.04 -20.15
CA GLU A 85 14.66 -5.46 -19.78
C GLU A 85 16.04 -6.13 -19.87
N ASP A 86 16.79 -5.81 -20.92
CA ASP A 86 18.19 -6.15 -21.07
C ASP A 86 19.01 -5.20 -20.18
N GLY A 87 19.23 -5.59 -18.92
CA GLY A 87 19.74 -4.77 -17.80
C GLY A 87 21.09 -4.05 -17.99
N ASP A 88 21.70 -4.11 -19.17
CA ASP A 88 23.03 -3.57 -19.49
C ASP A 88 23.01 -2.15 -20.09
N LEU A 89 21.84 -1.61 -20.50
CA LEU A 89 21.79 -0.31 -21.19
C LEU A 89 21.86 0.90 -20.25
N HIS A 90 20.98 0.96 -19.24
CA HIS A 90 20.97 2.01 -18.22
C HIS A 90 20.10 1.63 -17.02
N ALA A 91 20.35 2.21 -15.85
CA ALA A 91 19.43 2.07 -14.71
C ALA A 91 18.10 2.81 -14.95
N GLY A 92 17.00 2.26 -14.44
CA GLY A 92 15.71 2.95 -14.42
C GLY A 92 15.76 4.21 -13.54
N LEU A 93 14.92 5.19 -13.87
CA LEU A 93 14.82 6.47 -13.16
C LEU A 93 13.80 6.44 -12.02
N LEU A 94 12.89 5.46 -12.03
CA LEU A 94 11.99 5.14 -10.91
C LEU A 94 12.49 3.93 -10.10
N GLY A 95 12.75 4.18 -8.83
CA GLY A 95 12.86 3.18 -7.78
C GLY A 95 11.56 3.09 -6.97
N PHE A 96 11.38 1.99 -6.25
CA PHE A 96 10.26 1.83 -5.33
C PHE A 96 10.76 1.27 -4.02
N THR A 97 10.17 1.67 -2.90
CA THR A 97 10.31 0.93 -1.65
C THR A 97 9.35 -0.25 -1.64
N ASN A 98 9.62 -1.24 -0.79
CA ASN A 98 8.62 -2.27 -0.50
C ASN A 98 7.33 -1.63 0.00
N ALA A 99 6.18 -2.20 -0.34
CA ALA A 99 4.93 -1.80 0.27
C ALA A 99 4.82 -2.45 1.64
N ARG A 100 4.61 -1.64 2.68
CA ARG A 100 4.47 -2.11 4.06
C ARG A 100 3.06 -1.89 4.55
N VAL A 101 2.59 -2.78 5.43
CA VAL A 101 1.29 -2.63 6.09
C VAL A 101 1.29 -1.38 6.97
N LEU A 102 0.24 -0.57 6.83
CA LEU A 102 -0.03 0.59 7.68
C LEU A 102 -1.23 0.33 8.59
N LEU A 103 -2.33 -0.13 7.97
CA LEU A 103 -3.59 -0.46 8.64
C LEU A 103 -4.05 -1.83 8.16
N PHE A 104 -4.34 -2.72 9.10
CA PHE A 104 -4.81 -4.08 8.83
C PHE A 104 -6.26 -4.26 9.32
N PRO A 105 -7.17 -4.80 8.51
CA PRO A 105 -8.57 -4.97 8.90
C PRO A 105 -8.74 -6.23 9.76
N VAL A 106 -9.40 -6.09 10.91
CA VAL A 106 -9.75 -7.21 11.79
C VAL A 106 -11.22 -7.14 12.11
N LYS A 107 -11.92 -8.28 12.09
CA LYS A 107 -13.35 -8.32 12.43
C LYS A 107 -13.56 -7.75 13.83
N SER A 108 -14.59 -6.93 13.97
CA SER A 108 -14.99 -6.35 15.25
C SER A 108 -16.44 -6.69 15.52
N ILE A 109 -16.76 -7.00 16.78
CA ILE A 109 -18.14 -7.33 17.16
C ILE A 109 -19.13 -6.19 16.88
N LYS A 110 -18.66 -4.94 16.94
CA LYS A 110 -19.40 -3.72 16.62
C LYS A 110 -18.65 -2.95 15.54
N GLY A 111 -19.37 -2.38 14.56
CA GLY A 111 -18.75 -1.65 13.45
C GLY A 111 -18.22 -2.52 12.30
N VAL A 112 -18.54 -3.83 12.30
CA VAL A 112 -18.16 -4.86 11.31
C VAL A 112 -16.67 -5.24 11.36
N PHE A 113 -15.78 -4.26 11.26
CA PHE A 113 -14.34 -4.45 11.37
C PHE A 113 -13.66 -3.15 11.81
N ALA A 114 -12.48 -3.29 12.41
CA ALA A 114 -11.59 -2.20 12.78
C ALA A 114 -10.33 -2.23 11.91
N TRP A 115 -9.77 -1.06 11.63
CA TRP A 115 -8.39 -0.95 11.13
C TRP A 115 -7.44 -0.90 12.31
N ILE A 116 -6.66 -1.96 12.49
CA ILE A 116 -5.64 -2.03 13.53
C ILE A 116 -4.29 -1.53 13.02
N THR A 117 -3.50 -0.96 13.92
CA THR A 117 -2.08 -0.62 13.75
C THR A 117 -1.35 -0.72 15.09
N CYS A 118 -0.08 -0.34 15.16
CA CYS A 118 0.68 -0.30 16.42
C CYS A 118 1.74 0.82 16.39
N PRO A 119 2.29 1.23 17.56
CA PRO A 119 3.27 2.30 17.63
C PRO A 119 4.49 2.07 16.71
N MET A 120 4.99 0.82 16.60
CA MET A 120 6.14 0.52 15.73
C MET A 120 5.85 0.74 14.24
N VAL A 121 4.61 0.46 13.78
CA VAL A 121 4.21 0.72 12.39
C VAL A 121 4.09 2.23 12.15
N LEU A 122 3.49 2.95 13.10
CA LEU A 122 3.26 4.39 13.00
C LEU A 122 4.56 5.20 13.07
N GLU A 123 5.48 4.85 13.98
CA GLU A 123 6.81 5.46 14.08
C GLU A 123 7.57 5.27 12.77
N ARG A 124 7.63 4.04 12.27
CA ARG A 124 8.29 3.75 10.99
C ARG A 124 7.66 4.54 9.85
N PHE A 125 6.33 4.56 9.75
CA PHE A 125 5.66 5.34 8.73
C PHE A 125 6.01 6.83 8.81
N LYS A 126 6.07 7.39 10.02
CA LYS A 126 6.47 8.77 10.27
C LYS A 126 7.92 9.04 9.83
N GLU A 127 8.87 8.22 10.28
CA GLU A 127 10.29 8.30 9.88
C GLU A 127 10.47 8.19 8.36
N GLU A 128 9.71 7.31 7.70
CA GLU A 128 9.80 7.15 6.26
C GLU A 128 9.16 8.32 5.48
N LEU A 129 8.13 8.95 6.04
CA LEU A 129 7.60 10.20 5.50
C LEU A 129 8.58 11.37 5.63
N GLU A 130 9.41 11.40 6.67
CA GLU A 130 10.48 12.39 6.81
C GLU A 130 11.58 12.24 5.75
N MET A 131 11.74 11.04 5.16
CA MET A 131 12.60 10.83 3.99
C MET A 131 12.08 11.51 2.72
N ARG A 132 10.84 12.03 2.71
CA ARG A 132 10.42 12.94 1.64
C ARG A 132 11.34 14.14 1.69
N ILE A 133 12.06 14.36 0.59
CA ILE A 133 12.82 15.60 0.40
C ILE A 133 11.78 16.69 0.14
N ILE A 134 11.32 17.29 1.24
CA ILE A 134 10.51 18.49 1.24
C ILE A 134 11.53 19.63 1.33
N ASP A 135 11.60 20.48 0.29
CA ASP A 135 12.45 21.68 0.29
C ASP A 135 12.11 22.68 1.41
N ASP A 136 11.04 22.42 2.18
CA ASP A 136 10.49 23.26 3.22
C ASP A 136 10.43 22.52 4.57
N LEU A 137 11.37 22.85 5.46
CA LEU A 137 11.46 22.32 6.83
C LEU A 137 10.21 22.62 7.68
N ASN A 138 9.41 23.63 7.33
CA ASN A 138 8.17 23.91 8.08
C ASN A 138 7.07 22.88 7.79
N LYS A 139 7.10 22.23 6.62
CA LYS A 139 6.13 21.21 6.23
C LYS A 139 6.39 19.85 6.87
N GLN A 140 7.62 19.59 7.33
CA GLN A 140 7.95 18.39 8.12
C GLN A 140 7.29 18.43 9.53
N LYS A 141 6.92 19.61 10.03
CA LYS A 141 6.27 19.77 11.35
C LYS A 141 4.76 19.47 11.36
N GLU A 142 4.13 19.21 10.22
CA GLU A 142 2.68 18.91 10.11
C GLU A 142 2.36 17.39 10.10
N LEU A 143 3.22 16.58 10.72
CA LEU A 143 2.94 15.16 10.95
C LEU A 143 2.09 14.96 12.21
N PHE A 144 1.54 13.77 12.36
CA PHE A 144 0.72 13.40 13.51
C PHE A 144 1.59 13.03 14.73
N GLU A 145 1.02 13.18 15.92
CA GLU A 145 1.55 12.57 17.14
C GLU A 145 1.22 11.08 17.15
N ILE A 146 2.18 10.26 17.58
CA ILE A 146 2.01 8.80 17.57
C ILE A 146 1.14 8.41 18.76
N PRO A 147 -0.06 7.84 18.53
CA PRO A 147 -0.88 7.38 19.63
C PRO A 147 -0.19 6.24 20.37
N THR A 148 -0.37 6.19 21.68
CA THR A 148 0.17 5.11 22.51
C THR A 148 -0.50 3.78 22.19
N GLU A 149 0.12 2.66 22.56
CA GLU A 149 -0.52 1.36 22.46
C GLU A 149 -1.82 1.28 23.27
N ARG A 150 -2.71 0.39 22.84
CA ARG A 150 -4.06 0.19 23.38
C ARG A 150 -4.92 1.47 23.36
N SER A 151 -4.70 2.33 22.38
CA SER A 151 -5.54 3.51 22.15
C SER A 151 -6.57 3.27 21.06
N ILE A 152 -7.72 3.90 21.21
CA ILE A 152 -8.79 3.94 20.22
C ILE A 152 -9.19 5.39 19.96
N VAL A 153 -9.84 5.63 18.82
CA VAL A 153 -10.30 6.96 18.46
C VAL A 153 -11.33 7.46 19.46
N LYS A 154 -11.22 8.72 19.90
CA LYS A 154 -12.25 9.33 20.74
C LYS A 154 -13.62 9.42 20.05
N GLY A 155 -14.64 8.92 20.74
CA GLY A 155 -15.97 8.66 20.23
C GLY A 155 -15.99 7.53 19.20
N SER A 156 -15.25 6.43 19.42
CA SER A 156 -15.15 5.29 18.49
C SER A 156 -16.48 4.53 18.39
N ASN A 157 -16.81 4.02 17.20
CA ASN A 157 -17.97 3.16 17.01
C ASN A 157 -17.74 1.71 17.46
N LEU A 158 -16.51 1.35 17.81
CA LEU A 158 -16.12 -0.03 18.15
C LEU A 158 -16.45 -0.40 19.60
N ILE A 159 -16.71 0.60 20.45
CA ILE A 159 -16.91 0.43 21.89
C ILE A 159 -18.20 -0.33 22.17
N ILE A 160 -18.09 -1.39 22.98
CA ILE A 160 -19.20 -2.07 23.65
C ILE A 160 -19.05 -1.91 25.16
N GLU A 161 -20.16 -1.99 25.87
CA GLU A 161 -20.16 -1.98 27.33
C GLU A 161 -20.44 -3.39 27.87
N ASP A 162 -19.71 -3.79 28.91
CA ASP A 162 -20.06 -4.98 29.67
C ASP A 162 -21.22 -4.74 30.65
N LYS A 163 -21.63 -5.78 31.38
CA LYS A 163 -22.74 -5.71 32.34
C LYS A 163 -22.51 -4.70 33.48
N ASN A 164 -21.28 -4.28 33.71
CA ASN A 164 -20.90 -3.33 34.74
C ASN A 164 -20.68 -1.91 34.17
N GLY A 165 -21.00 -1.69 32.89
CA GLY A 165 -20.77 -0.41 32.20
C GLY A 165 -19.31 -0.15 31.85
N LYS A 166 -18.45 -1.18 31.89
CA LYS A 166 -17.04 -1.02 31.49
C LYS A 166 -16.91 -1.13 29.98
N GLU A 167 -16.36 -0.10 29.36
CA GLU A 167 -16.06 -0.05 27.94
C GLU A 167 -14.98 -1.06 27.53
N LYS A 168 -15.21 -1.73 26.39
CA LYS A 168 -14.31 -2.71 25.79
C LYS A 168 -14.45 -2.67 24.27
N ILE A 169 -13.46 -3.24 23.58
CA ILE A 169 -13.61 -3.66 22.18
C ILE A 169 -13.39 -5.16 22.07
N VAL A 170 -13.96 -5.79 21.05
CA VAL A 170 -13.75 -7.21 20.77
C VAL A 170 -13.34 -7.35 19.31
N LEU A 171 -12.12 -7.83 19.10
CA LEU A 171 -11.51 -8.04 17.79
C LEU A 171 -11.34 -9.54 17.58
N GLU A 172 -11.99 -10.09 16.56
CA GLU A 172 -12.21 -11.54 16.39
C GLU A 172 -12.74 -12.14 17.71
N GLU A 173 -12.05 -13.12 18.29
CA GLU A 173 -12.37 -13.70 19.61
C GLU A 173 -11.76 -12.96 20.82
N TYR A 174 -10.89 -11.96 20.62
CA TYR A 174 -10.14 -11.32 21.68
C TYR A 174 -10.86 -10.10 22.24
N THR A 175 -11.03 -10.07 23.57
CA THR A 175 -11.65 -8.94 24.29
C THR A 175 -10.58 -8.04 24.90
N PHE A 176 -10.55 -6.77 24.49
CA PHE A 176 -9.67 -5.74 25.04
C PHE A 176 -10.47 -4.83 25.97
N GLY A 177 -10.21 -4.95 27.28
CA GLY A 177 -10.93 -4.22 28.33
C GLY A 177 -10.11 -3.11 29.00
N ASP A 178 -8.97 -2.77 28.43
CA ASP A 178 -8.02 -1.77 28.89
C ASP A 178 -7.65 -0.77 27.78
N VAL A 179 -8.46 -0.72 26.72
CA VAL A 179 -8.34 0.31 25.68
C VAL A 179 -8.77 1.67 26.20
N VAL A 180 -8.10 2.72 25.72
CA VAL A 180 -8.36 4.09 26.13
C VAL A 180 -8.64 4.95 24.90
N GLU A 181 -9.71 5.73 24.95
CA GLU A 181 -9.96 6.78 23.96
C GLU A 181 -8.92 7.91 24.12
N THR A 182 -8.22 8.26 23.04
CA THR A 182 -7.21 9.33 23.08
C THR A 182 -7.41 10.37 21.98
N GLU A 183 -6.99 11.61 22.23
CA GLU A 183 -7.06 12.68 21.22
C GLU A 183 -6.01 12.44 20.13
N GLU A 184 -4.84 11.93 20.46
CA GLU A 184 -3.76 11.62 19.50
C GLU A 184 -4.25 10.59 18.47
N CYS A 185 -4.99 9.57 18.91
CA CYS A 185 -5.56 8.56 18.01
C CYS A 185 -6.65 9.16 17.11
N LYS A 186 -7.46 10.07 17.63
CA LYS A 186 -8.45 10.81 16.85
C LYS A 186 -7.79 11.71 15.80
N GLU A 187 -6.79 12.50 16.19
CA GLU A 187 -6.04 13.37 15.29
C GLU A 187 -5.35 12.57 14.18
N PHE A 188 -4.71 11.45 14.53
CA PHE A 188 -4.13 10.53 13.54
C PHE A 188 -5.21 10.00 12.59
N ALA A 189 -6.34 9.51 13.11
CA ALA A 189 -7.42 8.96 12.30
C ALA A 189 -8.03 9.98 11.32
N GLU A 190 -8.26 11.22 11.79
CA GLU A 190 -8.69 12.33 10.94
C GLU A 190 -7.63 12.67 9.89
N TRP A 191 -6.37 12.77 10.30
CA TRP A 191 -5.26 13.11 9.42
C TRP A 191 -5.03 12.07 8.31
N ILE A 192 -5.12 10.77 8.63
CA ILE A 192 -4.89 9.69 7.65
C ILE A 192 -6.10 9.47 6.74
N ALA A 193 -7.33 9.61 7.26
CA ALA A 193 -8.56 9.42 6.49
C ALA A 193 -8.68 10.42 5.32
N GLU A 194 -8.29 11.68 5.52
CA GLU A 194 -8.30 12.69 4.46
C GLU A 194 -7.28 12.41 3.33
N ARG A 195 -6.26 11.59 3.62
CA ARG A 195 -5.20 11.22 2.67
C ARG A 195 -5.51 9.92 1.93
N ILE A 196 -6.07 8.92 2.61
CA ILE A 196 -6.43 7.64 2.00
C ILE A 196 -7.77 7.73 1.23
N PHE A 197 -8.75 8.47 1.75
CA PHE A 197 -10.10 8.54 1.18
C PHE A 197 -10.58 9.97 0.90
N PRO A 198 -9.82 10.80 0.15
CA PRO A 198 -10.17 12.21 -0.04
C PRO A 198 -11.55 12.43 -0.64
N ASN A 199 -12.01 11.53 -1.54
CA ASN A 199 -13.25 11.62 -2.29
C ASN A 199 -14.25 10.49 -1.97
N ASN A 200 -14.19 9.90 -0.78
CA ASN A 200 -15.14 8.86 -0.36
C ASN A 200 -15.59 9.08 1.09
N ASP A 201 -16.74 9.73 1.26
CA ASP A 201 -17.22 10.14 2.57
C ASP A 201 -17.48 8.97 3.51
N TYR A 202 -18.07 7.87 3.01
CA TYR A 202 -18.36 6.70 3.84
C TYR A 202 -17.08 6.10 4.44
N TRP A 203 -16.09 5.78 3.60
CA TRP A 203 -14.84 5.17 4.06
C TRP A 203 -13.99 6.13 4.89
N LYS A 204 -14.03 7.42 4.55
CA LYS A 204 -13.38 8.48 5.32
C LYS A 204 -13.95 8.57 6.74
N GLU A 205 -15.27 8.66 6.88
CA GLU A 205 -15.93 8.75 8.20
C GLU A 205 -15.80 7.46 9.00
N LYS A 206 -15.82 6.29 8.34
CA LYS A 206 -15.51 5.02 9.01
C LYS A 206 -14.08 5.02 9.57
N MET A 207 -13.09 5.43 8.77
CA MET A 207 -11.68 5.45 9.19
C MET A 207 -11.44 6.41 10.34
N LYS A 208 -12.13 7.56 10.36
CA LYS A 208 -12.11 8.53 11.47
C LYS A 208 -12.63 7.98 12.80
N LYS A 209 -13.26 6.80 12.83
CA LYS A 209 -13.92 6.24 14.01
C LYS A 209 -13.46 4.85 14.40
N ASP A 210 -12.93 4.10 13.44
CA ASP A 210 -12.72 2.66 13.56
C ASP A 210 -11.23 2.27 13.44
N ILE A 211 -10.32 3.15 13.87
CA ILE A 211 -8.90 2.84 14.04
C ILE A 211 -8.63 2.41 15.49
N VAL A 212 -7.80 1.38 15.64
CA VAL A 212 -7.31 0.88 16.93
C VAL A 212 -5.79 0.78 16.88
N VAL A 213 -5.09 1.37 17.84
CA VAL A 213 -3.64 1.20 18.00
C VAL A 213 -3.43 0.17 19.09
N LEU A 214 -3.00 -1.03 18.70
CA LEU A 214 -2.71 -2.14 19.61
C LEU A 214 -1.25 -2.09 20.10
N SER A 215 -0.90 -2.99 21.02
CA SER A 215 0.52 -3.25 21.31
C SER A 215 1.22 -3.81 20.07
N ASN A 216 2.55 -3.68 20.01
CA ASN A 216 3.33 -4.22 18.88
C ASN A 216 3.16 -5.74 18.74
N ASP A 217 3.06 -6.46 19.86
CA ASP A 217 2.90 -7.91 19.90
C ASP A 217 1.49 -8.34 19.46
N ASP A 218 0.44 -7.69 19.96
CA ASP A 218 -0.94 -8.00 19.56
C ASP A 218 -1.13 -7.73 18.06
N PHE A 219 -0.59 -6.61 17.54
CA PHE A 219 -0.64 -6.31 16.12
C PHE A 219 0.11 -7.36 15.28
N ARG A 220 1.31 -7.78 15.71
CA ARG A 220 2.07 -8.86 15.04
C ARG A 220 1.23 -10.12 14.93
N ASP A 221 0.57 -10.51 16.01
CA ASP A 221 -0.19 -11.75 16.04
C ASP A 221 -1.42 -11.66 15.13
N PHE A 222 -2.15 -10.54 15.12
CA PHE A 222 -3.26 -10.33 14.19
C PHE A 222 -2.82 -10.37 12.72
N VAL A 223 -1.76 -9.64 12.33
CA VAL A 223 -1.32 -9.65 10.92
C VAL A 223 -0.75 -10.99 10.48
N LYS A 224 -0.40 -11.88 11.42
CA LYS A 224 0.08 -13.23 11.16
C LYS A 224 -1.04 -14.27 11.08
N PHE A 225 -2.03 -14.17 11.95
CA PHE A 225 -3.04 -15.22 12.13
C PHE A 225 -4.43 -14.85 11.62
N SER A 226 -4.69 -13.58 11.30
CA SER A 226 -5.97 -13.11 10.76
C SER A 226 -5.94 -12.84 9.26
N THR A 227 -4.95 -13.40 8.54
CA THR A 227 -4.97 -13.48 7.07
C THR A 227 -5.97 -14.55 6.60
N GLU A 228 -6.39 -14.45 5.34
CA GLU A 228 -7.31 -15.43 4.76
C GLU A 228 -6.52 -16.65 4.29
N ILE A 229 -6.76 -17.82 4.89
CA ILE A 229 -6.20 -19.10 4.42
C ILE A 229 -7.29 -19.86 3.67
N VAL A 230 -7.10 -20.07 2.38
CA VAL A 230 -8.06 -20.75 1.51
C VAL A 230 -7.48 -22.08 1.05
N THR A 231 -8.19 -23.17 1.34
CA THR A 231 -7.88 -24.48 0.77
C THR A 231 -8.44 -24.57 -0.65
N ARG A 232 -7.59 -24.94 -1.61
CA ARG A 232 -7.94 -25.09 -3.02
C ARG A 232 -7.71 -26.52 -3.48
N THR A 233 -8.56 -26.94 -4.41
CA THR A 233 -8.47 -28.24 -5.07
C THR A 233 -8.54 -28.08 -6.58
N LYS A 234 -7.97 -29.04 -7.31
CA LYS A 234 -8.26 -29.26 -8.72
C LYS A 234 -9.13 -30.51 -8.87
N ILE A 235 -10.22 -30.40 -9.62
CA ILE A 235 -11.15 -31.50 -9.87
C ILE A 235 -10.79 -32.17 -11.20
N ASP A 236 -10.73 -33.50 -11.18
CA ASP A 236 -10.69 -34.34 -12.38
C ASP A 236 -12.06 -34.28 -13.06
N ASN A 237 -12.11 -33.71 -14.26
CA ASN A 237 -13.37 -33.49 -15.00
C ASN A 237 -14.06 -34.78 -15.43
N GLU A 238 -13.36 -35.91 -15.53
CA GLU A 238 -13.95 -37.20 -15.90
C GLU A 238 -14.56 -37.90 -14.67
N LYS A 239 -13.86 -37.85 -13.54
CA LYS A 239 -14.28 -38.54 -12.30
C LYS A 239 -15.18 -37.71 -11.40
N GLY A 240 -15.15 -36.38 -11.52
CA GLY A 240 -15.83 -35.45 -10.62
C GLY A 240 -15.25 -35.43 -9.20
N THR A 241 -14.02 -35.93 -9.01
CA THR A 241 -13.32 -35.99 -7.72
C THR A 241 -12.03 -35.16 -7.75
N VAL A 242 -11.45 -34.86 -6.59
CA VAL A 242 -10.15 -34.18 -6.51
C VAL A 242 -9.06 -35.00 -7.21
N GLU A 243 -8.24 -34.35 -8.01
CA GLU A 243 -7.05 -34.94 -8.66
C GLU A 243 -5.98 -35.24 -7.60
N GLU A 244 -5.28 -36.36 -7.75
CA GLU A 244 -4.27 -36.79 -6.78
C GLU A 244 -3.16 -35.73 -6.63
N GLY A 245 -2.85 -35.34 -5.39
CA GLY A 245 -1.83 -34.32 -5.09
C GLY A 245 -2.25 -32.87 -5.37
N ALA A 246 -3.50 -32.61 -5.79
CA ALA A 246 -3.96 -31.27 -6.14
C ALA A 246 -4.75 -30.55 -5.03
N LEU A 247 -4.48 -30.87 -3.76
CA LEU A 247 -4.99 -30.19 -2.58
C LEU A 247 -3.88 -29.33 -1.99
N PHE A 248 -4.10 -28.02 -1.88
CA PHE A 248 -3.12 -27.09 -1.34
C PHE A 248 -3.80 -25.89 -0.69
N THR A 249 -3.06 -25.14 0.10
CA THR A 249 -3.51 -23.97 0.85
C THR A 249 -2.79 -22.72 0.37
N GLU A 250 -3.56 -21.64 0.21
CA GLU A 250 -3.05 -20.33 -0.19
C GLU A 250 -3.43 -19.29 0.85
N GLU A 251 -2.46 -18.49 1.26
CA GLU A 251 -2.67 -17.33 2.12
C GLU A 251 -2.98 -16.09 1.28
N TYR A 252 -3.88 -15.25 1.77
CA TYR A 252 -4.22 -13.98 1.18
C TYR A 252 -4.22 -12.87 2.22
N LEU A 253 -3.66 -11.73 1.84
CA LEU A 253 -3.85 -10.49 2.57
C LEU A 253 -5.32 -10.05 2.43
N PRO A 254 -6.05 -9.79 3.53
CA PRO A 254 -7.47 -9.47 3.47
C PRO A 254 -7.75 -8.19 2.69
N SER A 255 -8.94 -8.12 2.07
CA SER A 255 -9.47 -6.87 1.52
C SER A 255 -9.59 -5.79 2.58
N GLU A 256 -9.45 -4.52 2.19
CA GLU A 256 -9.40 -3.32 3.04
C GLU A 256 -8.10 -3.16 3.86
N THR A 257 -7.10 -4.02 3.66
CA THR A 257 -5.72 -3.74 4.08
C THR A 257 -5.17 -2.52 3.36
N ILE A 258 -4.56 -1.61 4.12
CA ILE A 258 -3.85 -0.44 3.62
C ILE A 258 -2.36 -0.68 3.74
N LEU A 259 -1.69 -0.67 2.59
CA LEU A 259 -0.24 -0.64 2.51
C LEU A 259 0.22 0.75 2.04
N TYR A 260 1.49 1.09 2.26
CA TYR A 260 2.12 2.29 1.71
C TYR A 260 3.48 1.96 1.08
N SER A 261 3.85 2.71 0.04
CA SER A 261 5.16 2.64 -0.63
C SER A 261 5.55 4.03 -1.14
N PHE A 262 6.83 4.20 -1.48
CA PHE A 262 7.37 5.41 -2.08
C PHE A 262 7.89 5.12 -3.48
N ALA A 263 7.48 5.93 -4.45
CA ALA A 263 8.17 6.04 -5.73
C ALA A 263 9.36 7.00 -5.56
N LEU A 264 10.56 6.48 -5.77
CA LEU A 264 11.83 7.20 -5.61
C LEU A 264 12.32 7.66 -6.98
N ILE A 265 12.59 8.96 -7.12
CA ILE A 265 12.89 9.58 -8.40
C ILE A 265 14.37 9.94 -8.48
N SER A 266 15.02 9.48 -9.55
CA SER A 266 16.43 9.74 -9.81
C SER A 266 16.64 10.74 -10.96
N SER A 267 17.70 11.55 -10.85
CA SER A 267 18.18 12.46 -11.90
C SER A 267 19.29 11.87 -12.77
N LEU A 268 19.41 10.54 -12.86
CA LEU A 268 20.33 9.93 -13.82
C LEU A 268 19.99 10.41 -15.23
N SER A 269 21.03 10.59 -16.06
CA SER A 269 20.91 11.08 -17.43
C SER A 269 21.55 10.07 -18.38
N PRO A 270 20.78 9.05 -18.83
CA PRO A 270 21.27 8.07 -19.77
C PRO A 270 21.61 8.66 -21.15
N GLY A 271 21.11 9.87 -21.47
CA GLY A 271 21.45 10.57 -22.72
C GLY A 271 20.82 9.95 -23.98
N THR A 272 19.77 9.14 -23.83
CA THR A 272 19.00 8.53 -24.93
C THR A 272 18.22 9.59 -25.71
N ASP A 273 17.71 9.22 -26.89
CA ASP A 273 16.89 10.14 -27.70
C ASP A 273 15.58 10.51 -26.99
N ILE A 274 14.99 9.58 -26.24
CA ILE A 274 13.85 9.83 -25.36
C ILE A 274 14.20 10.88 -24.28
N ASP A 275 15.37 10.73 -23.64
CA ASP A 275 15.87 11.67 -22.64
C ASP A 275 15.91 13.10 -23.19
N LYS A 276 16.54 13.28 -24.37
CA LYS A 276 16.69 14.59 -25.00
C LYS A 276 15.37 15.17 -25.52
N LYS A 277 14.43 14.32 -25.96
CA LYS A 277 13.17 14.74 -26.59
C LYS A 277 12.12 15.21 -25.58
N TYR A 278 11.97 14.45 -24.50
CA TYR A 278 10.89 14.63 -23.53
C TYR A 278 11.37 15.19 -22.19
N PHE A 279 12.62 14.96 -21.81
CA PHE A 279 13.14 15.35 -20.52
C PHE A 279 14.16 16.50 -20.63
N SER A 280 14.45 17.12 -19.48
CA SER A 280 15.34 18.27 -19.38
C SER A 280 16.77 17.83 -19.05
N SER A 281 17.78 18.55 -19.54
CA SER A 281 19.17 18.39 -19.10
C SER A 281 19.41 18.96 -17.69
N ASP A 282 18.59 19.92 -17.27
CA ASP A 282 18.51 20.37 -15.87
C ASP A 282 17.91 19.26 -14.99
N LYS A 283 18.70 18.82 -14.00
CA LYS A 283 18.37 17.70 -13.11
C LYS A 283 17.08 17.92 -12.32
N ASN A 284 16.88 19.12 -11.76
CA ASN A 284 15.70 19.40 -10.92
C ASN A 284 14.42 19.35 -11.77
N LYS A 285 14.46 19.99 -12.94
CA LYS A 285 13.34 19.96 -13.89
C LYS A 285 13.07 18.54 -14.40
N LYS A 286 14.11 17.75 -14.64
CA LYS A 286 13.96 16.35 -15.06
C LYS A 286 13.25 15.53 -13.99
N GLU A 287 13.64 15.67 -12.73
CA GLU A 287 12.98 14.99 -11.61
C GLU A 287 11.49 15.37 -11.51
N ASP A 288 11.15 16.65 -11.70
CA ASP A 288 9.75 17.10 -11.74
C ASP A 288 8.97 16.49 -12.90
N LEU A 289 9.57 16.39 -14.08
CA LEU A 289 8.95 15.77 -15.24
C LEU A 289 8.74 14.26 -15.07
N ILE A 290 9.67 13.56 -14.42
CA ILE A 290 9.52 12.13 -14.08
C ILE A 290 8.43 11.96 -13.02
N MET A 291 8.40 12.84 -12.02
CA MET A 291 7.36 12.85 -10.99
C MET A 291 5.97 13.05 -11.62
N GLN A 292 5.86 14.02 -12.53
CA GLN A 292 4.64 14.30 -13.27
C GLN A 292 4.23 13.08 -14.10
N TYR A 293 5.15 12.50 -14.88
CA TYR A 293 4.88 11.30 -15.66
C TYR A 293 4.33 10.15 -14.80
N PHE A 294 4.91 9.94 -13.62
CA PHE A 294 4.44 8.94 -12.68
C PHE A 294 3.03 9.25 -12.15
N LYS A 295 2.79 10.48 -11.66
CA LYS A 295 1.49 10.91 -11.12
C LYS A 295 0.37 10.84 -12.17
N ASP A 296 0.65 11.28 -13.40
CA ASP A 296 -0.34 11.30 -14.48
C ASP A 296 -0.62 9.88 -15.04
N GLY A 297 0.41 9.04 -15.06
CA GLY A 297 0.33 7.71 -15.68
C GLY A 297 -0.18 6.60 -14.77
N ILE A 298 0.05 6.69 -13.46
CA ILE A 298 -0.31 5.63 -12.52
C ILE A 298 -1.82 5.36 -12.57
N PRO A 299 -2.25 4.08 -12.63
CA PRO A 299 -3.66 3.74 -12.61
C PRO A 299 -4.27 3.93 -11.22
N GLU A 300 -5.55 4.31 -11.16
CA GLU A 300 -6.29 4.35 -9.89
C GLU A 300 -6.55 2.93 -9.35
N ILE A 301 -6.75 1.96 -10.22
CA ILE A 301 -6.98 0.55 -9.87
C ILE A 301 -5.99 -0.30 -10.64
N MET A 302 -5.28 -1.20 -9.95
CA MET A 302 -4.35 -2.13 -10.58
C MET A 302 -4.40 -3.52 -9.94
N GLN A 303 -3.91 -4.50 -10.69
CA GLN A 303 -3.71 -5.86 -10.21
C GLN A 303 -2.28 -6.00 -9.67
N ILE A 304 -2.13 -6.64 -8.51
CA ILE A 304 -0.84 -6.93 -7.87
C ILE A 304 -0.84 -8.35 -7.31
N GLY A 305 0.24 -9.09 -7.55
CA GLY A 305 0.42 -10.45 -7.05
C GLY A 305 -0.16 -11.51 -8.00
N GLY A 306 -0.34 -12.73 -7.51
CA GLY A 306 -0.90 -13.85 -8.26
C GLY A 306 -2.42 -13.89 -8.29
N ASN A 307 -2.97 -14.94 -8.90
CA ASN A 307 -4.40 -15.28 -8.85
C ASN A 307 -5.35 -14.22 -9.46
N ALA A 308 -4.86 -13.45 -10.43
CA ALA A 308 -5.64 -12.41 -11.13
C ALA A 308 -6.95 -12.93 -11.75
N THR A 309 -6.92 -14.12 -12.37
CA THR A 309 -8.07 -14.72 -13.08
C THR A 309 -9.17 -15.22 -12.15
N ILE A 310 -8.92 -15.28 -10.83
CA ILE A 310 -9.91 -15.63 -9.81
C ILE A 310 -10.23 -14.44 -8.88
N GLY A 311 -10.04 -13.22 -9.41
CA GLY A 311 -10.43 -11.97 -8.77
C GLY A 311 -9.63 -11.64 -7.52
N LYS A 312 -8.32 -11.92 -7.52
CA LYS A 312 -7.40 -11.61 -6.40
C LYS A 312 -6.43 -10.50 -6.79
N GLY A 313 -5.99 -9.74 -5.79
CA GLY A 313 -4.96 -8.73 -5.96
C GLY A 313 -5.40 -7.42 -6.61
N ILE A 314 -6.70 -7.13 -6.71
CA ILE A 314 -7.19 -5.82 -7.14
C ILE A 314 -6.95 -4.81 -6.01
N VAL A 315 -6.20 -3.76 -6.32
CA VAL A 315 -5.79 -2.71 -5.38
C VAL A 315 -6.17 -1.35 -5.95
N LYS A 316 -6.73 -0.48 -5.12
CA LYS A 316 -6.88 0.95 -5.41
C LYS A 316 -5.63 1.69 -4.96
N ILE A 317 -5.03 2.48 -5.84
CA ILE A 317 -3.90 3.34 -5.55
C ILE A 317 -4.41 4.73 -5.18
N GLN A 318 -3.88 5.29 -4.10
CA GLN A 318 -4.11 6.67 -3.70
C GLN A 318 -2.77 7.36 -3.53
N ILE A 319 -2.43 8.25 -4.48
CA ILE A 319 -1.22 9.08 -4.36
C ILE A 319 -1.41 10.02 -3.17
N TRP A 320 -0.35 10.18 -2.38
CA TRP A 320 -0.30 11.25 -1.41
C TRP A 320 -0.04 12.57 -2.14
N GLU A 321 -1.03 13.46 -2.09
CA GLU A 321 -0.89 14.86 -2.50
C GLU A 321 -0.92 15.74 -1.25
N ASP A 322 0.07 16.62 -1.11
CA ASP A 322 0.04 17.62 -0.05
C ASP A 322 -1.08 18.62 -0.35
N LYS A 323 -1.82 19.11 0.66
CA LYS A 323 -3.02 19.97 0.49
C LYS A 323 -2.79 21.15 -0.48
N TYR A 324 -1.57 21.67 -0.54
CA TYR A 324 -1.16 22.78 -1.40
C TYR A 324 -1.01 22.44 -2.90
N GLU A 325 -0.96 21.16 -3.28
CA GLU A 325 -0.97 20.74 -4.70
C GLU A 325 -2.40 20.74 -5.29
N ARG A 326 -3.45 20.63 -4.47
CA ARG A 326 -4.86 20.63 -4.95
C ARG A 326 -5.39 22.02 -5.31
N GLU A 327 -4.68 23.08 -4.95
CA GLU A 327 -5.06 24.48 -5.19
C GLU A 327 -4.37 25.09 -6.43
N ARG A 328 -3.61 24.31 -7.20
CA ARG A 328 -2.95 24.72 -8.45
C ARG A 328 -3.53 24.00 -9.67
#